data_AF-A0A699VKJ4-F1
#
_entry.id   AF-A0A699VKJ4-F1
#
_cell.length_a   1.000
_cell.length_b   1.000
_cell.length_c   1.000
_cell.angle_alpha   90.00
_cell.angle_beta   90.00
_cell.angle_gamma   90.00
#
_symmetry.space_group_name_H-M   'P 1'
#
loop_
_entity.id
_entity.type
_entity.pdbx_description
1 polymer ?
#
loop_
_entity_poly.entity_id
_entity_poly.type
_entity_poly.pdbx_seq_one_letter_code
_entity_poly.pdbx_strand_id
1 'polypeptide(L)' 'DKKQEEIVVVRYFPKVFLDDLSGFPPLRETKFRIELIPRAVPIVKSPYRLTPSELEELSGQLKELKDKGFIRPSPSP' A
#
# COMPACT_ATOMS: atom_id res chain seq x y z
N ASP A 1 -4.23 -11.51 14.90
CA ASP A 1 -4.85 -12.82 15.24
C ASP A 1 -3.83 -13.82 15.75
N LYS A 2 -4.16 -14.49 16.86
CA LYS A 2 -3.29 -15.35 17.70
C LYS A 2 -2.83 -16.67 17.05
N LYS A 3 -2.14 -16.63 15.90
CA LYS A 3 -1.57 -17.85 15.26
C LYS A 3 -0.19 -17.70 14.62
N GLN A 4 0.36 -16.49 14.49
CA GLN A 4 1.65 -16.31 13.80
C GLN A 4 2.84 -16.87 14.59
N GLU A 5 2.81 -16.85 15.92
CA GLU A 5 3.90 -17.36 16.77
C GLU A 5 4.01 -18.90 16.81
N GLU A 6 2.93 -19.62 16.51
CA GLU A 6 2.90 -21.10 16.53
C GLU A 6 3.66 -21.68 15.32
N ILE A 7 3.83 -20.87 14.27
CA ILE A 7 4.59 -21.23 13.09
C ILE A 7 6.07 -21.07 13.41
N VAL A 8 6.77 -22.20 13.53
CA VAL A 8 8.21 -22.28 13.83
C VAL A 8 9.04 -21.35 12.93
N VAL A 9 8.70 -21.24 11.64
CA VAL A 9 9.39 -20.35 10.68
C VAL A 9 9.25 -18.87 11.04
N VAL A 10 8.08 -18.42 11.49
CA VAL A 10 7.83 -17.00 11.82
C VAL A 10 8.70 -16.55 12.99
N ARG A 11 8.90 -17.43 13.98
CA ARG A 11 9.77 -17.17 15.15
C ARG A 11 11.23 -16.94 14.73
N TYR A 12 11.69 -17.54 13.63
CA TYR A 12 13.04 -17.34 13.11
C TYR A 12 13.22 -16.03 12.34
N PHE A 13 12.13 -15.37 11.91
CA PHE A 13 12.16 -14.14 11.13
C PHE A 13 11.28 -13.03 11.70
N PRO A 14 11.50 -12.60 12.96
CA PRO A 14 10.65 -11.60 13.63
C PRO A 14 10.69 -10.23 12.95
N LYS A 15 11.75 -9.91 12.19
CA LYS A 15 11.87 -8.67 11.41
C LYS A 15 11.12 -8.70 10.07
N VAL A 16 10.75 -9.89 9.58
CA VAL A 16 10.06 -10.07 8.29
C VAL A 16 8.54 -10.13 8.50
N PHE A 17 8.11 -10.78 9.58
CA PHE A 17 6.70 -10.95 9.94
C PHE A 17 6.32 -10.04 11.10
N LEU A 18 6.34 -8.73 10.87
CA LEU A 18 5.87 -7.75 11.84
C LEU A 18 4.34 -7.65 11.78
N ASP A 19 3.72 -7.37 12.93
CA ASP A 19 2.27 -7.13 13.03
C ASP A 19 1.83 -5.87 12.26
N ASP A 20 2.76 -4.93 12.05
CA ASP A 20 2.56 -3.72 11.29
C ASP A 20 3.64 -3.53 10.21
N LEU A 21 3.26 -2.90 9.09
CA LEU A 21 4.15 -2.55 7.98
C LEU A 21 5.14 -1.46 8.45
N SER A 22 6.38 -1.86 8.74
CA SER A 22 7.46 -0.99 9.23
C SER A 22 7.97 0.08 8.25
N GLY A 23 7.26 0.34 7.15
CA GLY A 23 7.61 1.30 6.10
C GLY A 23 8.01 0.64 4.79
N PHE A 24 8.55 1.44 3.86
CA PHE A 24 9.04 0.89 2.59
C PHE A 24 10.20 -0.08 2.80
N PRO A 25 10.29 -1.15 1.97
CA PRO A 25 11.49 -1.94 1.92
C PRO A 25 12.70 -1.04 1.61
N PRO A 26 13.91 -1.45 2.02
CA PRO A 26 15.15 -0.76 1.67
C PRO A 26 15.18 -0.42 0.18
N LEU A 27 15.75 0.74 -0.13
CA LEU A 27 15.83 1.24 -1.50
C LEU A 27 16.50 0.18 -2.38
N ARG A 28 15.75 -0.41 -3.30
CA ARG A 28 16.28 -1.41 -4.23
C ARG A 28 17.01 -0.68 -5.35
N GLU A 29 18.13 -1.22 -5.80
CA GLU A 29 18.88 -0.70 -6.95
C GLU A 29 18.01 -0.69 -8.22
N THR A 30 17.05 -1.62 -8.31
CA THR A 30 16.09 -1.70 -9.40
C THR A 30 14.86 -0.84 -9.13
N LYS A 31 14.65 0.17 -9.99
CA LYS A 31 13.38 0.91 -10.06
C LYS A 31 12.35 0.05 -10.78
N PHE A 32 11.21 -0.18 -10.14
CA PHE A 32 10.05 -0.77 -10.83
C PHE A 32 9.59 0.18 -11.94
N ARG A 33 9.40 -0.35 -13.16
CA ARG A 33 8.85 0.37 -14.31
C ARG A 33 7.61 -0.36 -14.79
N ILE A 34 6.58 0.40 -15.13
CA ILE A 34 5.36 -0.13 -15.76
C ILE A 34 5.49 0.15 -17.25
N GLU A 35 5.68 -0.90 -18.04
CA GLU A 35 5.70 -0.81 -19.50
C GLU A 35 4.27 -0.82 -20.02
N LEU A 36 3.92 0.19 -20.82
CA LEU A 36 2.61 0.28 -21.45
C LEU A 36 2.67 -0.37 -22.83
N ILE A 37 1.59 -1.05 -23.22
CA ILE A 37 1.43 -1.49 -24.61
C ILE A 37 1.41 -0.26 -25.54
N PRO A 38 1.92 -0.37 -26.77
CA PRO A 38 1.90 0.74 -27.71
C PRO A 38 0.47 1.30 -27.88
N ARG A 39 0.34 2.63 -27.86
CA ARG A 39 -0.93 3.39 -28.01
C ARG A 39 -1.88 3.31 -26.81
N ALA A 40 -1.48 2.73 -25.68
CA ALA A 40 -2.23 2.88 -24.43
C ALA A 40 -2.28 4.36 -24.01
N VAL A 41 -3.46 4.81 -23.57
CA VAL A 41 -3.69 6.16 -23.05
C VAL A 41 -4.16 6.07 -21.60
N PRO A 42 -3.84 7.06 -20.74
CA PRO A 42 -4.39 7.13 -19.39
C PRO A 42 -5.92 7.14 -19.41
N ILE A 43 -6.52 6.52 -18.39
CA ILE A 43 -7.97 6.47 -18.24
C ILE A 43 -8.35 7.26 -16.99
N VAL A 44 -9.25 8.24 -17.17
CA VAL A 44 -9.81 9.02 -16.08
C VAL A 44 -11.23 8.53 -15.81
N LYS A 45 -11.51 8.18 -14.55
CA LYS A 45 -12.84 7.80 -14.08
C LYS A 45 -13.17 8.57 -12.81
N SER A 46 -14.45 8.91 -12.63
CA SER A 46 -14.91 9.48 -11.37
C SER A 46 -14.78 8.44 -10.24
N PRO A 47 -14.46 8.85 -9.01
CA PRO A 47 -14.54 7.99 -7.84
C PRO A 47 -15.94 7.40 -7.67
N TYR A 48 -16.02 6.22 -7.05
CA TYR A 48 -17.29 5.61 -6.69
C TYR A 48 -18.00 6.44 -5.60
N ARG A 49 -19.34 6.36 -5.58
CA ARG A 49 -20.13 6.94 -4.49
C ARG A 49 -19.98 6.06 -3.27
N LEU A 50 -19.60 6.69 -2.16
CA LEU A 50 -19.43 6.04 -0.85
C LEU A 50 -20.38 6.70 0.15
N THR A 51 -20.86 5.91 1.10
CA THR A 51 -21.58 6.41 2.27
C THR A 51 -20.64 7.21 3.18
N PRO A 52 -21.18 8.07 4.08
CA PRO A 52 -20.35 8.83 5.00
C PRO A 52 -19.40 7.99 5.86
N SER A 53 -19.85 6.81 6.33
CA SER A 53 -19.02 5.90 7.14
C SER A 53 -17.87 5.28 6.36
N GLU A 54 -18.12 4.90 5.10
CA GLU A 54 -17.07 4.37 4.22
C GLU A 54 -16.03 5.44 3.85
N LEU A 55 -16.47 6.70 3.69
CA LEU A 55 -15.56 7.82 3.45
C LEU A 55 -14.65 8.09 4.66
N GLU A 56 -15.18 8.00 5.87
CA GLU A 56 -14.41 8.18 7.10
C GLU A 56 -13.35 7.08 7.24
N GLU A 57 -13.73 5.82 7.03
CA GLU A 57 -12.81 4.68 7.06
C GLU A 57 -11.71 4.82 5.99
N LEU A 58 -12.08 5.11 4.74
CA LEU A 58 -11.14 5.28 3.65
C LEU A 58 -10.15 6.43 3.91
N SER A 59 -10.64 7.54 4.46
CA SER A 59 -9.80 8.68 4.86
C SER A 59 -8.77 8.28 5.92
N GLY A 60 -9.19 7.49 6.92
CA GLY A 60 -8.29 6.95 7.94
C GLY A 60 -7.17 6.11 7.35
N GLN A 61 -7.51 5.15 6.46
CA GLN A 61 -6.54 4.30 5.78
C GLN A 61 -5.57 5.10 4.90
N LEU A 62 -6.08 6.07 4.13
CA LEU A 62 -5.25 6.93 3.29
C LEU A 62 -4.28 7.78 4.11
N LYS A 63 -4.72 8.28 5.27
CA LYS A 63 -3.85 9.02 6.19
C LYS A 63 -2.73 8.13 6.71
N GLU A 64 -3.03 6.92 7.17
CA GLU A 64 -2.04 5.96 7.64
C GLU A 64 -1.00 5.64 6.56
N LEU A 65 -1.45 5.36 5.33
CA LEU A 65 -0.55 5.07 4.21
C LEU A 65 0.34 6.27 3.86
N LYS A 66 -0.19 7.49 3.95
CA LYS A 66 0.57 8.72 3.71
C LYS A 66 1.59 8.98 4.81
N ASP A 67 1.22 8.79 6.08
CA ASP A 67 2.09 8.97 7.23
C ASP A 67 3.25 7.94 7.23
N LYS A 68 2.98 6.71 6.76
CA LYS A 68 4.00 5.68 6.50
C LYS A 68 4.82 5.92 5.22
N GLY A 69 4.45 6.93 4.43
CA GLY A 69 5.13 7.33 3.20
C GLY A 69 4.75 6.53 1.95
N PHE A 70 3.95 5.47 2.06
CA PHE A 70 3.61 4.58 0.95
C PHE A 70 2.95 5.27 -0.24
N ILE A 71 2.20 6.33 0.03
CA ILE A 71 1.52 7.15 -0.99
C ILE A 71 1.89 8.62 -0.83
N ARG A 72 1.74 9.37 -1.93
CA ARG A 72 1.84 10.83 -1.94
C ARG A 72 0.82 11.41 -2.91
N PRO A 73 0.38 12.67 -2.72
CA PRO A 73 -0.41 13.37 -3.71
C PRO A 73 0.29 13.38 -5.07
N SER A 74 -0.47 13.24 -6.16
CA SER A 74 0.06 13.26 -7.52
C SER A 74 -0.89 13.96 -8.48
N PRO A 75 -0.38 14.72 -9.46
CA PRO A 75 -1.17 15.26 -10.57
C PRO A 75 -1.17 14.26 -11.74
N SER A 76 -1.88 13.14 -11.60
CA SER A 76 -2.08 12.20 -12.72
C SER A 76 -3.06 12.81 -13.75
N PRO A 77 -2.80 12.64 -15.07
CA PRO A 77 -3.74 13.03 -16.12
C PRO A 77 -4.99 12.17 -16.16
#